data_AF-D9PME2-F1
#
_entry.id   AF-D9PME2-F1
#
_cell.length_a   1.000
_cell.length_b   1.000
_cell.length_c   1.000
_cell.angle_alpha   90.00
_cell.angle_beta   90.00
_cell.angle_gamma   90.00
#
_symmetry.space_group_name_H-M   'P 1'
#
loop_
_entity.id
_entity.type
_entity.pdbx_description
1 polymer ?
#
loop_
_entity_poly.entity_id
_entity_poly.type
_entity_poly.pdbx_seq_one_letter_code
_entity_poly.pdbx_strand_id
1 'polypeptide(L)'
;MRAKFLKRFVFGPELLIAALIKKGDVIIDVGANTGQLTLPMAYLTGRSGQVYAFEPCLNSCQKLSQRVKEARLLSIIKINQLALTDRKSQATLTIPRKRLTQASLRPHHSQDWENYSEGSNRYFTQSCQTITLDDFIFEKKLPHINFLKCDVEGAELLVLKGAKQLLQSKTAPII
;
A
#
# COMPACT_ATOMS: atom_id res chain seq x y z
N MET A 1 5.28 3.24 24.68
CA MET A 1 5.34 2.69 23.31
C MET A 1 5.56 3.77 22.25
N ARG A 2 4.69 4.80 22.13
CA ARG A 2 4.88 5.93 21.18
C ARG A 2 6.26 6.64 21.29
N ALA A 3 6.76 6.90 22.49
CA ALA A 3 8.07 7.55 22.67
C ALA A 3 9.28 6.69 22.20
N LYS A 4 9.17 5.35 22.22
CA LYS A 4 10.20 4.46 21.65
C LYS A 4 10.09 4.37 20.12
N PHE A 5 8.88 4.52 19.58
CA PHE A 5 8.62 4.59 18.14
C PHE A 5 9.25 5.88 17.55
N LEU A 6 8.98 7.04 18.14
CA LEU A 6 9.52 8.33 17.68
C LEU A 6 11.05 8.44 17.77
N LYS A 7 11.69 7.71 18.70
CA LYS A 7 13.16 7.67 18.81
C LYS A 7 13.85 6.88 17.70
N ARG A 8 13.11 6.05 16.94
CA ARG A 8 13.66 5.15 15.91
C ARG A 8 13.29 5.58 14.48
N PHE A 9 12.34 6.49 14.32
CA PHE A 9 11.90 7.06 13.05
C PHE A 9 12.03 8.57 13.13
N VAL A 10 13.08 9.11 12.53
CA VAL A 10 13.52 10.51 12.67
C VAL A 10 13.33 11.21 11.32
N PHE A 11 12.45 12.22 11.28
CA PHE A 11 12.05 13.08 10.15
C PHE A 11 11.40 12.37 8.94
N GLY A 12 10.16 12.74 8.62
CA GLY A 12 9.42 12.21 7.45
C GLY A 12 7.91 12.02 7.70
N PRO A 13 7.18 11.40 6.75
CA PRO A 13 5.76 11.08 6.89
C PRO A 13 5.43 10.23 8.14
N GLU A 14 6.41 9.53 8.71
CA GLU A 14 6.29 8.74 9.95
C GLU A 14 5.85 9.57 11.15
N LEU A 15 6.25 10.85 11.24
CA LEU A 15 5.84 11.76 12.32
C LEU A 15 4.35 12.12 12.20
N LEU A 16 3.89 12.38 10.97
CA LEU A 16 2.49 12.67 10.69
C LEU A 16 1.62 11.44 10.99
N ILE A 17 2.04 10.27 10.50
CA ILE A 17 1.39 8.98 10.78
C ILE A 17 1.30 8.71 12.28
N ALA A 18 2.35 9.00 13.05
CA ALA A 18 2.34 8.85 14.51
C ALA A 18 1.34 9.78 15.22
N ALA A 19 1.08 10.96 14.66
CA ALA A 19 0.13 11.92 15.18
C ALA A 19 -1.32 11.55 14.86
N LEU A 20 -1.57 11.00 13.67
CA LEU A 20 -2.91 10.73 13.16
C LEU A 20 -3.47 9.37 13.61
N ILE A 21 -2.64 8.33 13.66
CA ILE A 21 -3.10 6.97 13.99
C ILE A 21 -3.32 6.80 15.49
N LYS A 22 -4.49 6.28 15.83
CA LYS A 22 -4.90 5.91 17.18
C LYS A 22 -4.93 4.39 17.34
N LYS A 23 -4.91 3.94 18.60
CA LYS A 23 -5.07 2.51 18.90
C LYS A 23 -6.46 2.04 18.46
N GLY A 24 -6.53 0.90 17.81
CA GLY A 24 -7.80 0.34 17.33
C GLY A 24 -8.18 0.74 15.90
N ASP A 25 -7.42 1.65 15.28
CA ASP A 25 -7.71 2.09 13.91
C ASP A 25 -7.63 0.93 12.90
N VAL A 26 -8.58 0.91 11.97
CA VAL A 26 -8.57 0.13 10.75
C VAL A 26 -7.93 0.96 9.65
N ILE A 27 -6.84 0.44 9.09
CA ILE A 27 -5.95 1.19 8.20
C ILE A 27 -5.83 0.47 6.86
N ILE A 28 -5.91 1.25 5.78
CA ILE A 28 -5.58 0.80 4.42
C ILE A 28 -4.23 1.41 4.03
N ASP A 29 -3.26 0.57 3.65
CA ASP A 29 -1.95 0.98 3.14
C ASP A 29 -1.85 0.57 1.67
N VAL A 30 -2.05 1.52 0.76
CA VAL A 30 -2.00 1.29 -0.68
C VAL A 30 -0.60 1.58 -1.20
N GLY A 31 0.04 0.58 -1.82
CA GLY A 31 1.45 0.62 -2.19
C GLY A 31 2.35 0.38 -0.99
N ALA A 32 2.08 -0.70 -0.25
CA ALA A 32 2.77 -1.00 1.00
C ALA A 32 4.27 -1.30 0.82
N ASN A 33 4.71 -1.65 -0.39
CA ASN A 33 6.10 -1.96 -0.73
C ASN A 33 6.69 -2.99 0.25
N THR A 34 7.89 -2.75 0.78
CA THR A 34 8.52 -3.60 1.81
C THR A 34 8.10 -3.26 3.24
N GLY A 35 7.04 -2.47 3.43
CA GLY A 35 6.44 -2.19 4.74
C GLY A 35 7.08 -1.07 5.53
N GLN A 36 7.72 -0.11 4.87
CA GLN A 36 8.39 1.00 5.54
C GLN A 36 7.43 1.76 6.46
N LEU A 37 6.21 2.02 5.99
CA LEU A 37 5.13 2.65 6.75
C LEU A 37 4.13 1.63 7.34
N THR A 38 3.91 0.49 6.68
CA THR A 38 2.99 -0.56 7.18
C THR A 38 3.33 -1.01 8.61
N LEU A 39 4.61 -1.28 8.89
CA LEU A 39 5.06 -1.76 10.20
C LEU A 39 4.84 -0.71 11.30
N PRO A 40 5.29 0.55 11.13
CA PRO A 40 4.87 1.66 11.97
C PRO A 40 3.38 1.77 12.27
N MET A 41 2.55 1.76 11.23
CA MET A 41 1.10 1.87 11.37
C MET A 41 0.53 0.73 12.22
N ALA A 42 1.03 -0.50 12.02
CA ALA A 42 0.65 -1.65 12.82
C ALA A 42 1.05 -1.54 14.30
N TYR A 43 2.24 -1.00 14.60
CA TYR A 43 2.64 -0.74 15.99
C TYR A 43 1.79 0.34 16.66
N LEU A 44 1.39 1.37 15.92
CA LEU A 44 0.60 2.48 16.43
C LEU A 44 -0.86 2.07 16.67
N THR A 45 -1.49 1.36 15.72
CA THR A 45 -2.87 0.87 15.89
C THR A 45 -2.96 -0.24 16.95
N GLY A 46 -1.92 -1.07 17.05
CA GLY A 46 -1.83 -2.11 18.06
C GLY A 46 -2.84 -3.25 17.85
N ARG A 47 -2.98 -4.11 18.87
CA ARG A 47 -3.70 -5.40 18.78
C ARG A 47 -5.22 -5.29 18.61
N SER A 48 -5.80 -4.13 18.91
CA SER A 48 -7.23 -3.86 18.76
C SER A 48 -7.59 -3.30 17.38
N GLY A 49 -6.60 -3.01 16.53
CA GLY A 49 -6.82 -2.51 15.18
C GLY A 49 -6.25 -3.46 14.13
N GLN A 50 -6.31 -3.03 12.88
CA GLN A 50 -5.94 -3.86 11.73
C GLN A 50 -5.34 -2.99 10.62
N VAL A 51 -4.29 -3.47 9.96
CA VAL A 51 -3.72 -2.87 8.75
C VAL A 51 -3.93 -3.81 7.58
N TYR A 52 -4.58 -3.34 6.51
CA TYR A 52 -4.68 -4.03 5.23
C TYR A 52 -3.68 -3.40 4.26
N ALA A 53 -2.60 -4.12 4.00
CA ALA A 53 -1.51 -3.69 3.14
C ALA A 53 -1.72 -4.23 1.72
N PHE A 54 -1.73 -3.34 0.73
CA PHE A 54 -1.88 -3.67 -0.68
C PHE A 54 -0.56 -3.44 -1.40
N GLU A 55 0.00 -4.50 -1.97
CA GLU A 55 1.24 -4.45 -2.73
C GLU A 55 1.17 -5.49 -3.86
N PRO A 56 1.09 -5.10 -5.13
CA PRO A 56 0.91 -6.07 -6.21
C PRO A 56 2.22 -6.77 -6.63
N CYS A 57 3.40 -6.19 -6.35
CA CYS A 57 4.68 -6.79 -6.71
C CYS A 57 5.01 -7.96 -5.78
N LEU A 58 5.23 -9.15 -6.37
CA LEU A 58 5.48 -10.39 -5.63
C LEU A 58 6.71 -10.27 -4.72
N ASN A 59 7.80 -9.72 -5.25
CA ASN A 59 9.05 -9.55 -4.51
C ASN A 59 8.90 -8.59 -3.32
N SER A 60 8.17 -7.49 -3.50
CA SER A 60 7.86 -6.56 -2.40
C SER A 60 6.98 -7.24 -1.34
N CYS A 61 5.93 -7.96 -1.76
CA CYS A 61 5.07 -8.73 -0.87
C CYS A 61 5.83 -9.78 -0.05
N GLN A 62 6.77 -10.51 -0.66
CA GLN A 62 7.58 -11.52 0.03
C GLN A 62 8.46 -10.88 1.11
N LYS A 63 9.12 -9.77 0.80
CA LYS A 63 9.91 -9.00 1.77
C LYS A 63 9.05 -8.43 2.90
N LEU A 64 7.88 -7.88 2.56
CA LEU A 64 6.92 -7.40 3.55
C LEU A 64 6.49 -8.54 4.48
N SER A 65 6.12 -9.70 3.93
CA SER A 65 5.71 -10.89 4.70
C SER A 65 6.80 -11.34 5.68
N GLN A 66 8.05 -11.39 5.24
CA GLN A 66 9.19 -11.70 6.10
C GLN A 66 9.30 -10.70 7.25
N ARG A 67 9.27 -9.39 6.96
CA ARG A 67 9.37 -8.33 7.97
C ARG A 67 8.20 -8.36 8.96
N VAL A 68 6.99 -8.64 8.50
CA VAL A 68 5.80 -8.79 9.37
C VAL A 68 5.97 -9.98 10.32
N LYS A 69 6.51 -11.10 9.85
CA LYS A 69 6.79 -12.29 10.67
C LYS A 69 7.86 -11.99 11.73
N GLU A 70 8.98 -11.39 11.33
CA GLU A 70 10.08 -11.00 12.22
C GLU A 70 9.62 -10.00 13.30
N ALA A 71 8.77 -9.04 12.91
CA ALA A 71 8.18 -8.06 13.80
C ALA A 71 7.05 -8.61 14.71
N ARG A 72 6.62 -9.86 14.50
CA ARG A 72 5.50 -10.52 15.20
C ARG A 72 4.16 -9.79 15.04
N LEU A 73 3.89 -9.28 13.82
CA LEU A 73 2.70 -8.47 13.51
C LEU A 73 1.64 -9.20 12.66
N LEU A 74 1.75 -10.52 12.49
CA LEU A 74 0.83 -11.32 11.66
C LEU A 74 -0.65 -11.24 12.08
N SER A 75 -0.94 -10.93 13.34
CA SER A 75 -2.32 -10.73 13.81
C SER A 75 -2.86 -9.34 13.44
N ILE A 76 -1.99 -8.35 13.23
CA ILE A 76 -2.35 -6.93 13.02
C ILE A 76 -2.26 -6.57 11.53
N ILE A 77 -1.40 -7.20 10.73
CA ILE A 77 -1.22 -6.89 9.31
C ILE A 77 -1.81 -8.02 8.45
N LYS A 78 -2.68 -7.65 7.50
CA LYS A 78 -3.14 -8.50 6.40
C LYS A 78 -2.54 -8.01 5.10
N ILE A 79 -1.69 -8.83 4.49
CA ILE A 79 -1.04 -8.52 3.22
C ILE A 79 -1.94 -9.02 2.08
N ASN A 80 -2.22 -8.15 1.12
CA ASN A 80 -3.02 -8.43 -0.06
C ASN A 80 -2.13 -8.19 -1.28
N GLN A 81 -1.79 -9.25 -2.01
CA GLN A 81 -1.03 -9.15 -3.26
C GLN A 81 -1.96 -8.73 -4.42
N LEU A 82 -2.51 -7.52 -4.30
CA LEU A 82 -3.50 -6.94 -5.20
C LEU A 82 -3.14 -5.48 -5.44
N ALA A 83 -3.40 -4.98 -6.65
CA ALA A 83 -3.37 -3.53 -6.88
C ALA A 83 -4.78 -2.97 -6.68
N LEU A 84 -4.89 -1.84 -5.98
CA LEU A 84 -6.14 -1.10 -5.94
C LEU A 84 -6.25 -0.20 -7.18
N THR A 85 -7.39 -0.27 -7.85
CA THR A 85 -7.68 0.51 -9.07
C THR A 85 -9.16 0.87 -9.10
N ASP A 86 -9.64 1.39 -10.23
CA ASP A 86 -11.04 1.76 -10.45
C ASP A 86 -11.92 0.58 -10.91
N ARG A 87 -11.37 -0.64 -11.05
CA ARG A 87 -12.12 -1.83 -11.47
C ARG A 87 -11.47 -3.14 -11.07
N LYS A 88 -12.27 -4.21 -10.95
CA LYS A 88 -11.78 -5.59 -10.79
C LYS A 88 -11.32 -6.14 -12.14
N SER A 89 -10.04 -6.45 -12.28
CA SER A 89 -9.44 -6.92 -13.54
C SER A 89 -8.05 -7.53 -13.32
N GLN A 90 -7.41 -7.98 -14.40
CA GLN A 90 -5.99 -8.31 -14.42
C GLN A 90 -5.19 -7.12 -14.98
N ALA A 91 -4.02 -6.85 -14.41
CA ALA A 91 -3.11 -5.83 -14.89
C ALA A 91 -1.68 -6.36 -15.00
N THR A 92 -0.82 -5.58 -15.66
CA THR A 92 0.59 -5.89 -15.83
C THR A 92 1.42 -4.79 -15.19
N LEU A 93 2.24 -5.16 -14.20
CA LEU A 93 3.26 -4.31 -13.61
C LEU A 93 4.51 -4.31 -14.48
N THR A 94 5.13 -3.14 -14.63
CA THR A 94 6.49 -3.01 -15.15
C THR A 94 7.46 -2.87 -13.99
N ILE A 95 8.51 -3.68 -13.94
CA ILE A 95 9.46 -3.75 -12.81
C ILE A 95 10.90 -3.59 -13.32
N PRO A 96 11.68 -2.61 -12.83
CA PRO A 96 13.09 -2.47 -13.16
C PRO A 96 13.90 -3.63 -12.59
N ARG A 97 14.72 -4.29 -13.42
CA ARG A 97 15.53 -5.45 -12.99
C ARG A 97 16.51 -5.14 -11.88
N LYS A 98 17.08 -3.93 -11.88
CA LYS A 98 18.02 -3.46 -10.83
C LYS A 98 17.30 -2.93 -9.57
N ARG A 99 15.98 -2.70 -9.63
CA ARG A 99 15.18 -2.13 -8.55
C ARG A 99 13.84 -2.87 -8.45
N LEU A 100 13.92 -4.12 -8.01
CA LEU A 100 12.80 -5.07 -7.94
C LEU A 100 11.63 -4.67 -7.00
N THR A 101 11.72 -3.52 -6.35
CA THR A 101 10.68 -2.98 -5.45
C THR A 101 10.05 -1.69 -5.99
N GLN A 102 10.43 -1.24 -7.20
CA GLN A 102 9.87 -0.07 -7.87
C GLN A 102 8.95 -0.52 -9.02
N ALA A 103 7.89 -1.25 -8.70
CA ALA A 103 6.91 -1.70 -9.67
C ALA A 103 5.87 -0.61 -9.97
N SER A 104 5.46 -0.44 -11.23
CA SER A 104 4.39 0.49 -11.59
C SER A 104 3.37 -0.16 -12.53
N LEU A 105 2.10 0.23 -12.37
CA LEU A 105 1.01 -0.07 -13.31
C LEU A 105 1.04 0.84 -14.54
N ARG A 106 1.71 2.00 -14.46
CA ARG A 106 1.99 2.81 -15.64
C ARG A 106 3.18 2.16 -16.35
N PRO A 107 3.08 1.84 -17.65
CA PRO A 107 4.26 1.51 -18.42
C PRO A 107 5.24 2.68 -18.30
N HIS A 108 6.52 2.41 -18.04
CA HIS A 108 7.58 3.43 -17.96
C HIS A 108 7.92 4.07 -19.33
N HIS A 109 6.93 4.18 -20.22
CA HIS A 109 7.02 4.70 -21.58
C HIS A 109 6.37 6.09 -21.72
N SER A 110 6.16 6.84 -20.64
CA SER A 110 5.85 8.27 -20.77
C SER A 110 7.10 9.01 -21.25
N GLN A 111 6.92 9.94 -22.20
CA GLN A 111 7.94 10.73 -22.90
C GLN A 111 9.09 11.29 -22.04
N ASP A 112 8.90 11.41 -20.73
CA ASP A 112 9.93 11.81 -19.76
C ASP A 112 11.13 10.83 -19.64
N TRP A 113 11.00 9.58 -20.12
CA TRP A 113 12.07 8.57 -20.03
C TRP A 113 12.42 7.89 -21.36
N GLU A 114 11.83 8.32 -22.48
CA GLU A 114 12.06 7.76 -23.83
C GLU A 114 13.52 7.90 -24.31
N ASN A 115 14.31 8.79 -23.71
CA ASN A 115 15.76 8.88 -23.94
C ASN A 115 16.55 7.66 -23.41
N TYR A 116 15.91 6.70 -22.77
CA TYR A 116 16.55 5.47 -22.24
C TYR A 116 16.07 4.18 -22.93
N SER A 117 15.41 4.29 -24.08
CA SER A 117 14.87 3.19 -24.91
C SER A 117 15.93 2.40 -25.68
N GLU A 118 17.11 2.16 -25.09
CA GLU A 118 18.05 1.17 -25.62
C GLU A 118 18.09 -0.06 -24.70
N GLY A 119 17.38 -1.11 -25.13
CA GLY A 119 17.53 -2.47 -24.61
C GLY A 119 16.33 -2.98 -23.82
N SER A 120 15.64 -3.98 -24.40
CA SER A 120 14.57 -4.82 -23.82
C SER A 120 14.95 -5.58 -22.53
N ASN A 121 16.15 -5.35 -21.98
CA ASN A 121 16.72 -6.09 -20.87
C ASN A 121 16.80 -5.29 -19.55
N ARG A 122 16.16 -4.11 -19.45
CA ARG A 122 16.17 -3.28 -18.21
C ARG A 122 15.00 -3.57 -17.28
N TYR A 123 13.90 -4.10 -17.80
CA TYR A 123 12.66 -4.32 -17.06
C TYR A 123 12.16 -5.75 -17.26
N PHE A 124 11.28 -6.21 -16.39
CA PHE A 124 10.44 -7.38 -16.61
C PHE A 124 9.01 -7.04 -16.20
N THR A 125 8.06 -7.81 -16.72
CA THR A 125 6.64 -7.63 -16.44
C THR A 125 6.15 -8.69 -15.47
N GLN A 126 5.25 -8.30 -14.57
CA GLN A 126 4.56 -9.24 -13.68
C GLN A 126 3.05 -9.01 -13.77
N SER A 127 2.26 -10.05 -13.99
CA SER A 127 0.82 -9.93 -13.88
C SER A 127 0.39 -9.80 -12.41
N CYS A 128 -0.64 -8.99 -12.15
CA CYS A 128 -1.30 -8.92 -10.86
C CYS A 128 -2.82 -8.80 -11.02
N GLN A 129 -3.56 -9.22 -10.00
CA GLN A 129 -4.99 -8.97 -9.91
C GLN A 129 -5.24 -7.57 -9.36
N THR A 130 -6.34 -6.97 -9.77
CA THR A 130 -6.79 -5.64 -9.35
C THR A 130 -8.20 -5.71 -8.77
N ILE A 131 -8.49 -4.83 -7.82
CA ILE A 131 -9.80 -4.70 -7.18
C ILE A 131 -10.05 -3.23 -6.82
N THR A 132 -11.31 -2.83 -6.71
CA THR A 132 -11.65 -1.51 -6.13
C THR A 132 -11.57 -1.55 -4.61
N LEU A 133 -11.33 -0.39 -3.98
CA LEU A 133 -11.35 -0.32 -2.52
C LEU A 133 -12.75 -0.55 -1.97
N ASP A 134 -13.78 -0.04 -2.65
CA ASP A 134 -15.18 -0.26 -2.27
C ASP A 134 -15.55 -1.76 -2.31
N ASP A 135 -15.19 -2.48 -3.37
CA ASP A 135 -15.44 -3.93 -3.47
C ASP A 135 -14.70 -4.70 -2.36
N PHE A 136 -13.45 -4.32 -2.07
CA PHE A 136 -12.68 -4.96 -1.00
C PHE A 136 -13.34 -4.75 0.37
N ILE A 137 -13.78 -3.52 0.67
CA ILE A 137 -14.48 -3.19 1.91
C ILE A 137 -15.76 -4.01 2.05
N PHE A 138 -16.53 -4.13 0.96
CA PHE A 138 -17.74 -4.94 0.91
C PHE A 138 -17.45 -6.44 1.13
N GLU A 139 -16.50 -7.02 0.38
CA GLU A 139 -16.12 -8.44 0.46
C GLU A 139 -15.60 -8.81 1.86
N LYS A 140 -14.81 -7.93 2.49
CA LYS A 140 -14.27 -8.13 3.84
C LYS A 140 -15.20 -7.70 4.96
N LYS A 141 -16.36 -7.10 4.63
CA LYS A 141 -17.34 -6.55 5.59
C LYS A 141 -16.68 -5.61 6.60
N LEU A 142 -15.82 -4.72 6.11
CA LEU A 142 -15.11 -3.78 6.98
C LEU A 142 -16.09 -2.72 7.48
N PRO A 143 -16.27 -2.56 8.80
CA PRO A 143 -17.29 -1.67 9.34
C PRO A 143 -16.94 -0.19 9.14
N HIS A 144 -15.64 0.14 9.12
CA HIS A 144 -15.13 1.50 8.89
C HIS A 144 -13.63 1.45 8.56
N ILE A 145 -13.12 2.52 7.94
CA ILE A 145 -11.69 2.76 7.73
C ILE A 145 -11.36 4.10 8.40
N ASN A 146 -10.34 4.13 9.26
CA ASN A 146 -9.93 5.36 9.96
C ASN A 146 -8.85 6.11 9.19
N PHE A 147 -7.98 5.38 8.50
CA PHE A 147 -6.81 5.94 7.82
C PHE A 147 -6.56 5.24 6.48
N LEU A 148 -6.35 5.99 5.42
CA LEU A 148 -6.03 5.51 4.08
C LEU A 148 -4.73 6.17 3.61
N LYS A 149 -3.62 5.44 3.68
CA LYS A 149 -2.38 5.87 3.02
C LYS A 149 -2.42 5.41 1.56
N CYS A 150 -2.15 6.32 0.63
CA CYS A 150 -2.09 6.01 -0.80
C CYS A 150 -0.81 6.57 -1.42
N ASP A 151 0.09 5.68 -1.84
CA ASP A 151 1.32 6.01 -2.54
C ASP A 151 1.60 4.89 -3.55
N VAL A 152 1.22 5.12 -4.80
CA VAL A 152 1.25 4.11 -5.88
C VAL A 152 1.90 4.65 -7.15
N GLU A 153 2.75 5.67 -7.00
CA GLU A 153 3.63 6.23 -8.03
C GLU A 153 2.88 6.53 -9.34
N GLY A 154 1.78 7.29 -9.23
CA GLY A 154 1.00 7.81 -10.37
C GLY A 154 -0.34 7.13 -10.61
N ALA A 155 -0.71 6.08 -9.86
CA ALA A 155 -2.02 5.43 -9.97
C ALA A 155 -3.05 5.92 -8.93
N GLU A 156 -2.77 6.99 -8.17
CA GLU A 156 -3.57 7.44 -7.03
C GLU A 156 -5.00 7.78 -7.46
N LEU A 157 -5.16 8.45 -8.60
CA LEU A 157 -6.49 8.80 -9.12
C LEU A 157 -7.34 7.55 -9.39
N LEU A 158 -6.74 6.44 -9.86
CA LEU A 158 -7.47 5.19 -10.09
C LEU A 158 -7.90 4.57 -8.76
N VAL A 159 -7.02 4.57 -7.75
CA VAL A 159 -7.36 4.12 -6.39
C VAL A 159 -8.53 4.94 -5.83
N LEU A 160 -8.46 6.27 -5.93
CA LEU A 160 -9.50 7.15 -5.40
C LEU A 160 -10.84 6.98 -6.14
N LYS A 161 -10.82 6.76 -7.46
CA LYS A 161 -12.02 6.40 -8.23
C LYS A 161 -12.65 5.08 -7.76
N GLY A 162 -11.82 4.09 -7.42
CA GLY A 162 -12.26 2.82 -6.84
C GLY A 162 -12.65 2.89 -5.36
N ALA A 163 -12.52 4.05 -4.72
CA ALA A 163 -12.88 4.30 -3.32
C ALA A 163 -14.07 5.27 -3.19
N LYS A 164 -14.84 5.47 -4.26
CA LYS A 164 -15.85 6.53 -4.37
C LYS A 164 -16.86 6.48 -3.22
N GLN A 165 -17.39 5.29 -2.91
CA GLN A 165 -18.40 5.15 -1.84
C GLN A 165 -17.80 5.42 -0.47
N LEU A 166 -16.60 4.91 -0.20
CA LEU A 166 -15.86 5.20 1.03
C LEU A 166 -15.67 6.71 1.23
N LEU A 167 -15.19 7.40 0.19
CA LEU A 167 -14.85 8.83 0.24
C LEU A 167 -16.08 9.74 0.35
N GLN A 168 -17.23 9.28 -0.15
CA GLN A 168 -18.51 9.99 -0.03
C GLN A 168 -19.25 9.67 1.27
N SER A 169 -18.76 8.72 2.08
CA SER A 169 -19.39 8.35 3.34
C SER A 169 -19.20 9.41 4.43
N LYS A 170 -20.12 9.44 5.41
CA LYS A 170 -20.01 10.34 6.59
C LYS A 170 -18.79 10.05 7.46
N THR A 171 -18.21 8.86 7.31
CA THR A 171 -17.06 8.37 8.08
C THR A 171 -15.86 8.16 7.16
N ALA A 172 -15.71 9.01 6.13
CA ALA A 172 -14.56 8.97 5.25
C ALA A 172 -13.25 9.04 6.06
N PRO A 173 -12.23 8.24 5.69
CA PRO A 173 -10.98 8.17 6.43
C PRO A 173 -10.18 9.46 6.28
N ILE A 174 -9.21 9.63 7.19
CA ILE A 174 -8.10 10.55 6.96
C ILE A 174 -7.21 9.94 5.87
N ILE A 175 -6.76 10.76 4.92
CA ILE A 175 -5.88 10.36 3.78
C ILE A 175 -4.55 11.08 3.91
#